data_AF-A0A5N9H8S0-F1
#
_entry.id   AF-A0A5N9H8S0-F1
#
_cell.length_a   1.000
_cell.length_b   1.000
_cell.length_c   1.000
_cell.angle_alpha   90.00
_cell.angle_beta   90.00
_cell.angle_gamma   90.00
#
_symmetry.space_group_name_H-M   'P 1'
#
loop_
_entity.id
_entity.type
_entity.pdbx_description
1 polymer ?
#
loop_
_entity_poly.entity_id
_entity_poly.type
_entity_poly.pdbx_seq_one_letter_code
_entity_poly.pdbx_strand_id
1 'polypeptide(L)'
;MKLFDINELPQEMNHRIDSMIGQLAVVTEAIRIAEDERKRLRDELVDALQTVGAEPGDVLEAAHHGVRVEMTQRIQRQLRRDSLLELGVSQDLIDMATTQSETAPYVVLRRMDTEG
;
A
#
# COMPACT_ATOMS: atom_id res chain seq x y z
N MET A 1 22.77 -21.32 0.11
CA MET A 1 22.74 -20.26 1.13
C MET A 1 23.94 -20.47 2.03
N LYS A 2 24.86 -19.51 2.15
CA LYS A 2 25.98 -19.61 3.11
C LYS A 2 25.55 -18.94 4.40
N LEU A 3 25.61 -19.67 5.51
CA LEU A 3 25.40 -19.12 6.84
C LEU A 3 26.69 -18.42 7.26
N PHE A 4 26.61 -17.15 7.61
CA PHE A 4 27.76 -16.36 8.08
C PHE A 4 27.70 -16.33 9.60
N ASP A 5 28.69 -16.91 10.28
CA ASP A 5 28.78 -16.84 11.73
C ASP A 5 29.55 -15.58 12.14
N ILE A 6 28.85 -14.66 12.80
CA ILE A 6 29.40 -13.39 13.27
C ILE A 6 30.49 -13.60 14.33
N ASN A 7 30.49 -14.76 15.00
CA ASN A 7 31.48 -15.11 16.03
C ASN A 7 32.85 -15.49 15.45
N GLU A 8 32.93 -15.78 14.14
CA GLU A 8 34.19 -16.07 13.44
C GLU A 8 34.90 -14.79 12.93
N LEU A 9 34.29 -13.62 13.10
CA LEU A 9 34.85 -12.33 12.69
C LEU A 9 35.78 -11.74 13.78
N PRO A 10 36.74 -10.89 13.39
CA PRO A 10 37.47 -10.06 14.34
C PRO A 10 36.51 -9.29 15.26
N GLN A 11 36.82 -9.24 16.56
CA GLN A 11 35.90 -8.69 17.58
C GLN A 11 35.40 -7.28 17.24
N GLU A 12 36.26 -6.42 16.67
CA GLU A 12 35.90 -5.06 16.27
C GLU A 12 34.85 -5.03 15.14
N MET A 13 34.96 -5.93 14.16
CA MET A 13 33.96 -6.08 13.10
C MET A 13 32.66 -6.67 13.64
N ASN A 14 32.73 -7.63 14.55
CA ASN A 14 31.56 -8.22 15.20
C ASN A 14 30.75 -7.14 15.93
N HIS A 15 31.38 -6.35 16.81
CA HIS A 15 30.71 -5.27 17.55
C HIS A 15 30.09 -4.22 16.62
N ARG A 16 30.79 -3.87 15.53
CA ARG A 16 30.26 -2.92 14.54
C ARG A 16 29.02 -3.47 13.82
N ILE A 17 29.05 -4.73 13.41
CA ILE A 17 27.92 -5.37 12.73
C ILE A 17 26.74 -5.54 13.68
N ASP A 18 26.97 -6.01 14.90
CA ASP A 18 25.94 -6.16 15.93
C ASP A 18 25.27 -4.81 16.26
N SER A 19 26.07 -3.75 16.43
CA SER A 19 25.55 -2.39 16.61
C SER A 19 24.69 -1.92 15.42
N MET A 20 25.08 -2.21 14.18
CA MET A 20 24.28 -1.86 13.00
C MET A 20 22.98 -2.67 12.94
N ILE A 21 23.02 -3.97 13.26
CA ILE A 21 21.83 -4.83 13.32
C ILE A 21 20.86 -4.30 14.38
N GLY A 22 21.36 -3.96 15.58
CA GLY A 22 20.54 -3.37 16.64
C GLY A 22 19.87 -2.06 16.21
N GLN A 23 20.62 -1.16 15.56
CA GLN A 23 20.06 0.09 15.04
C GLN A 23 19.00 -0.16 13.95
N LEU A 24 19.26 -1.08 13.02
CA LEU A 24 18.30 -1.45 11.98
C LEU A 24 17.02 -2.06 12.57
N ALA A 25 17.13 -2.89 13.61
CA ALA A 25 15.98 -3.46 14.30
C ALA A 25 15.11 -2.35 14.93
N VAL A 26 15.73 -1.37 15.59
CA VAL A 26 15.02 -0.23 16.18
C VAL A 26 14.32 0.62 15.11
N VAL A 27 15.00 0.93 14.01
CA VAL A 27 14.42 1.70 12.91
C VAL A 27 13.27 0.93 12.24
N THR A 28 13.43 -0.39 12.05
CA THR A 28 12.40 -1.24 11.47
C THR A 28 11.13 -1.24 12.34
N GLU A 29 11.27 -1.33 13.66
CA GLU A 29 10.12 -1.28 14.56
C GLU A 29 9.46 0.11 14.56
N ALA A 30 10.24 1.19 14.51
CA ALA A 30 9.70 2.54 14.39
C ALA A 30 8.91 2.74 13.09
N ILE A 31 9.42 2.20 11.96
CA ILE A 31 8.72 2.20 10.68
C ILE A 31 7.40 1.42 10.81
N ARG A 32 7.43 0.23 11.40
CA ARG A 32 6.22 -0.59 11.60
C ARG A 32 5.14 0.16 12.36
N ILE A 33 5.50 0.81 13.47
CA ILE A 33 4.58 1.64 14.27
C ILE A 33 4.02 2.81 13.44
N ALA A 34 4.87 3.49 12.68
CA ALA A 34 4.45 4.60 11.84
C ALA A 34 3.52 4.14 10.69
N GLU A 35 3.75 2.95 10.12
CA GLU A 35 2.90 2.35 9.11
C GLU A 35 1.52 1.96 9.67
N ASP A 36 1.48 1.38 10.88
CA ASP A 36 0.24 1.05 11.59
C ASP A 36 -0.59 2.31 11.86
N GLU A 37 0.04 3.37 12.38
CA GLU A 37 -0.63 4.64 12.66
C GLU A 37 -1.09 5.34 11.38
N ARG A 38 -0.25 5.34 10.34
CA ARG A 38 -0.62 5.87 9.02
C ARG A 38 -1.84 5.15 8.44
N LYS A 39 -1.93 3.83 8.63
CA LYS A 39 -3.09 3.05 8.20
C LYS A 39 -4.35 3.47 8.97
N ARG A 40 -4.28 3.53 10.30
CA ARG A 40 -5.39 3.98 11.16
C ARG A 40 -5.92 5.35 10.71
N LEU A 41 -5.02 6.32 10.52
CA LEU A 41 -5.40 7.67 10.10
C LEU A 41 -6.01 7.72 8.69
N ARG A 42 -5.56 6.86 7.77
CA ARG A 42 -6.19 6.75 6.44
C ARG A 42 -7.60 6.20 6.53
N ASP A 43 -7.81 5.18 7.36
CA ASP A 43 -9.13 4.57 7.53
C ASP A 43 -10.10 5.58 8.18
N GLU A 44 -9.66 6.30 9.22
CA GLU A 44 -10.44 7.40 9.84
C GLU A 44 -10.76 8.52 8.85
N LEU A 45 -9.82 8.87 7.96
CA LEU A 45 -10.05 9.89 6.93
C LEU A 45 -11.06 9.42 5.88
N VAL A 46 -11.06 8.14 5.50
CA VAL A 46 -12.09 7.57 4.60
C VAL A 46 -13.46 7.71 5.24
N ASP A 47 -13.62 7.34 6.51
CA ASP A 47 -14.89 7.41 7.23
C ASP A 47 -15.40 8.86 7.33
N ALA A 48 -14.49 9.81 7.62
CA ALA A 48 -14.82 11.23 7.66
C ALA A 48 -15.26 11.77 6.29
N LEU A 49 -14.56 11.38 5.21
CA LEU A 49 -14.89 11.78 3.85
C LEU A 49 -16.25 11.20 3.40
N GLN A 50 -16.52 9.94 3.70
CA GLN A 50 -17.82 9.33 3.44
C GLN A 50 -18.96 10.01 4.21
N THR A 51 -18.71 10.42 5.45
CA THR A 51 -19.70 11.14 6.29
C THR A 51 -20.10 12.48 5.68
N VAL A 52 -19.17 13.18 5.02
CA VAL A 52 -19.46 14.43 4.30
C VAL A 52 -19.96 14.23 2.87
N GLY A 53 -20.14 12.97 2.45
CA GLY A 53 -20.69 12.61 1.15
C GLY A 53 -19.68 12.56 0.01
N ALA A 54 -18.38 12.45 0.30
CA ALA A 54 -17.37 12.24 -0.74
C ALA A 54 -17.46 10.82 -1.31
N GLU A 55 -17.30 10.70 -2.62
CA GLU A 55 -17.38 9.46 -3.38
C GLU A 55 -16.02 9.09 -4.00
N PRO A 56 -15.78 7.81 -4.33
CA PRO A 56 -14.63 7.42 -5.13
C PRO A 56 -14.55 8.22 -6.44
N GLY A 57 -13.42 8.88 -6.67
CA GLY A 57 -13.19 9.83 -7.76
C GLY A 57 -13.07 11.28 -7.27
N ASP A 58 -13.57 11.58 -6.08
CA ASP A 58 -13.46 12.92 -5.50
C ASP A 58 -12.05 13.26 -5.05
N VAL A 59 -11.76 14.55 -5.15
CA VAL A 59 -10.46 15.13 -4.83
C VAL A 59 -10.65 16.26 -3.85
N LEU A 60 -9.92 16.19 -2.74
CA LEU A 60 -9.86 17.23 -1.73
C LEU A 60 -8.46 17.85 -1.70
N GLU A 61 -8.41 19.17 -1.88
CA GLU A 61 -7.19 19.95 -1.81
C GLU A 61 -7.02 20.56 -0.42
N ALA A 62 -6.00 20.11 0.31
CA ALA A 62 -5.64 20.65 1.62
C ALA A 62 -4.40 21.54 1.48
N ALA A 63 -4.58 22.72 0.87
CA ALA A 63 -3.50 23.65 0.57
C ALA A 63 -2.66 24.03 1.80
N HIS A 64 -3.28 24.19 2.97
CA HIS A 64 -2.58 24.46 4.24
C HIS A 64 -1.59 23.36 4.65
N HIS A 65 -1.79 22.14 4.17
CA HIS A 65 -0.92 21.00 4.41
C HIS A 65 -0.05 20.65 3.20
N GLY A 66 -0.22 21.34 2.07
CA GLY A 66 0.48 21.09 0.81
C GLY A 66 0.22 19.68 0.29
N VAL A 67 -1.00 19.17 0.46
CA VAL A 67 -1.38 17.82 0.01
C VAL A 67 -2.73 17.82 -0.69
N ARG A 68 -2.83 16.95 -1.68
CA ARG A 68 -4.06 16.56 -2.36
C ARG A 68 -4.44 15.16 -1.90
N VAL A 69 -5.70 15.00 -1.51
CA VAL A 69 -6.30 13.72 -1.12
C VAL A 69 -7.25 13.30 -2.22
N GLU A 70 -7.08 12.09 -2.72
CA GLU A 70 -7.98 11.48 -3.71
C GLU A 70 -8.67 10.28 -3.05
N MET A 71 -10.00 10.24 -3.12
CA MET A 71 -10.77 9.07 -2.71
C MET A 71 -10.82 8.10 -3.89
N THR A 72 -10.36 6.87 -3.68
CA THR A 72 -10.21 5.89 -4.75
C THR A 72 -10.90 4.59 -4.36
N GLN A 73 -11.39 3.87 -5.37
CA GLN A 73 -11.86 2.51 -5.24
C GLN A 73 -11.35 1.73 -6.45
N ARG A 74 -10.79 0.54 -6.22
CA ARG A 74 -10.25 -0.28 -7.32
C ARG A 74 -11.26 -1.36 -7.68
N ILE A 75 -11.58 -1.45 -8.96
CA ILE A 75 -12.33 -2.58 -9.51
C ILE A 75 -11.33 -3.70 -9.77
N GLN A 76 -11.50 -4.83 -9.08
CA GLN A 76 -10.80 -6.07 -9.38
C GLN A 76 -11.69 -6.95 -10.25
N ARG A 77 -11.12 -7.45 -11.35
CA ARG A 77 -11.76 -8.44 -12.21
C ARG A 77 -10.95 -9.71 -12.11
N GLN A 78 -11.49 -10.73 -11.43
CA GLN A 78 -10.90 -12.05 -11.44
C GLN A 78 -11.48 -12.85 -12.59
N LEU A 79 -10.78 -12.87 -13.73
CA LEU A 79 -10.92 -13.93 -14.72
C LEU A 79 -9.66 -13.98 -15.58
N ARG A 80 -9.06 -15.17 -15.77
CA ARG A 80 -8.03 -15.38 -16.79
C ARG A 80 -8.70 -15.47 -18.15
N ARG A 81 -9.19 -14.33 -18.64
CA ARG A 81 -9.96 -14.23 -19.90
C ARG A 81 -9.22 -14.88 -21.06
N ASP A 82 -7.92 -14.64 -21.17
CA ASP A 82 -7.08 -15.19 -22.23
C ASP A 82 -7.03 -16.73 -22.18
N SER A 83 -6.86 -17.31 -20.98
CA SER A 83 -6.86 -18.77 -20.79
C SER A 83 -8.22 -19.42 -21.05
N LEU A 84 -9.33 -18.70 -20.88
CA LEU A 84 -10.68 -19.23 -21.14
C LEU A 84 -11.08 -19.11 -22.61
N LEU A 85 -10.62 -18.06 -23.30
CA LEU A 85 -10.75 -17.91 -24.74
C LEU A 85 -9.97 -19.03 -25.48
N GLU A 86 -8.75 -19.33 -25.03
CA GLU A 86 -7.94 -20.45 -25.58
C GLU A 86 -8.60 -21.83 -25.39
N LEU A 87 -9.45 -21.99 -24.37
CA LEU A 87 -10.23 -23.20 -24.11
C LEU A 87 -11.58 -23.25 -24.86
N GLY A 88 -11.87 -22.26 -25.72
CA GLY A 88 -13.09 -22.21 -26.53
C GLY A 88 -14.34 -21.80 -25.76
N VAL A 89 -14.19 -21.18 -24.58
CA VAL A 89 -15.34 -20.66 -23.81
C VAL A 89 -15.86 -19.39 -24.50
N SER A 90 -17.17 -19.34 -24.76
CA SER A 90 -17.81 -18.17 -25.36
C SER A 90 -17.59 -16.91 -24.52
N GLN A 91 -17.40 -15.77 -25.18
CA GLN A 91 -17.26 -14.44 -24.57
C GLN A 91 -18.42 -14.16 -23.58
N ASP A 92 -19.64 -14.56 -23.92
CA ASP A 92 -20.82 -14.34 -23.08
C ASP A 92 -20.75 -15.13 -21.75
N LEU A 93 -20.18 -16.34 -21.77
CA LEU A 93 -19.96 -17.16 -20.57
C LEU A 93 -18.81 -16.61 -19.72
N ILE A 94 -17.77 -16.08 -20.36
CA ILE A 94 -16.64 -15.41 -19.71
C ILE A 94 -17.13 -14.17 -18.96
N ASP A 95 -17.99 -13.36 -19.57
CA ASP A 95 -18.51 -12.15 -18.94
C ASP A 95 -19.51 -12.47 -17.81
N MET A 96 -20.34 -13.51 -17.95
CA MET A 96 -21.18 -14.00 -16.84
C MET A 96 -20.37 -14.60 -15.68
N ALA A 97 -19.24 -15.26 -15.97
CA ALA A 97 -18.36 -15.82 -14.94
C ALA A 97 -17.42 -14.78 -14.31
N THR A 98 -17.27 -13.60 -14.92
CA THR A 98 -16.38 -12.54 -14.43
C THR A 98 -16.96 -11.95 -13.16
N THR A 99 -16.44 -12.38 -12.01
CA THR A 99 -16.72 -11.72 -10.74
C THR A 99 -16.00 -10.36 -10.76
N GLN A 100 -16.80 -9.29 -10.81
CA GLN A 100 -16.32 -7.94 -10.53
C GLN A 100 -16.46 -7.71 -9.03
N SER A 101 -15.35 -7.45 -8.36
CA SER A 101 -15.37 -7.00 -6.97
C SER A 101 -14.77 -5.61 -6.90
N GLU A 102 -15.40 -4.76 -6.11
CA GLU A 102 -14.82 -3.47 -5.76
C GLU A 102 -14.06 -3.62 -4.46
N THR A 103 -12.88 -3.02 -4.37
CA THR A 103 -12.21 -2.90 -3.07
C THR A 103 -13.01 -1.95 -2.18
N ALA A 104 -12.76 -1.99 -0.87
CA ALA A 104 -13.19 -0.89 -0.01
C ALA A 104 -12.60 0.43 -0.54
N PRO A 105 -13.33 1.56 -0.42
CA PRO A 105 -12.78 2.87 -0.70
C PRO A 105 -11.54 3.15 0.15
N TYR A 106 -10.57 3.86 -0.42
CA TYR A 106 -9.34 4.22 0.26
C TYR A 106 -8.84 5.57 -0.23
N VAL A 107 -8.16 6.30 0.65
CA VAL A 107 -7.57 7.59 0.28
C VAL A 107 -6.13 7.44 -0.21
N VAL A 108 -5.75 8.25 -1.19
CA VAL A 108 -4.38 8.44 -1.64
C VAL A 108 -3.99 9.89 -1.36
N LEU A 109 -2.89 10.08 -0.62
CA LEU A 109 -2.33 11.40 -0.37
C LEU A 109 -1.16 11.63 -1.33
N ARG A 110 -1.20 12.75 -2.05
CA ARG A 110 -0.08 13.23 -2.88
C ARG A 110 0.35 14.60 -2.36
N ARG A 111 1.65 14.83 -2.27
CA ARG A 111 2.12 16.20 -2.04
C ARG A 111 1.74 17.04 -3.24
N MET A 112 1.23 18.24 -2.99
CA MET A 112 1.18 19.25 -4.03
C MET A 112 2.61 19.71 -4.21
N ASP A 113 3.20 19.39 -5.37
CA ASP A 113 4.46 20.02 -5.73
C ASP A 113 4.20 21.52 -5.71
N THR A 114 4.93 22.23 -4.84
CA THR A 114 5.04 23.68 -5.00
C THR A 114 5.75 23.87 -6.33
N GLU A 115 5.00 24.14 -7.40
CA GLU A 115 5.57 24.73 -8.60
C GLU A 115 6.40 25.95 -8.14
N GLY A 116 7.71 25.84 -8.30
CA GLY A 116 8.67 26.93 -8.13
C GLY A 116 8.90 27.64 -9.44
#